data_AF-A0A9D1H4I7-F1
#
_entry.id   AF-A0A9D1H4I7-F1
#
_cell.length_a   1.000
_cell.length_b   1.000
_cell.length_c   1.000
_cell.angle_alpha   90.00
_cell.angle_beta   90.00
_cell.angle_gamma   90.00
#
_symmetry.space_group_name_H-M   'P 1'
#
loop_
_entity.id
_entity.type
_entity.pdbx_description
1 polymer ?
#
loop_
_entity_poly.entity_id
_entity_poly.type
_entity_poly.pdbx_seq_one_letter_code
_entity_poly.pdbx_strand_id
1 'polypeptide(L)'
;LAGDDEANKHPIDPEYDPLSLAKKCVADGKKVPQIYVACGENDFLYEANKEFVKQLEALGLKPTVDFVPGYTHEWRFWNLEVEKFLDWIVRSDDFAGSRRQV
;
A
#
# COMPACT_ATOMS: atom_id res chain seq x y z
N LEU A 1 -8.54 -17.47 2.41
CA LEU A 1 -8.33 -16.12 2.98
C LEU A 1 -7.39 -15.40 2.01
N ALA A 2 -7.80 -14.53 1.09
CA ALA A 2 -9.12 -14.14 0.62
C ALA A 2 -9.42 -14.92 -0.68
N GLY A 3 -10.56 -15.61 -0.72
CA GLY A 3 -11.07 -16.21 -1.94
C GLY A 3 -12.03 -15.22 -2.59
N ASP A 4 -12.00 -15.16 -3.92
CA ASP A 4 -12.97 -14.46 -4.75
C ASP A 4 -14.34 -15.17 -4.71
N ASP A 5 -14.87 -15.42 -3.52
CA ASP A 5 -16.23 -15.89 -3.34
C ASP A 5 -17.16 -14.69 -3.50
N GLU A 6 -17.80 -14.60 -4.68
CA GLU A 6 -18.92 -13.70 -4.97
C GLU A 6 -20.02 -13.75 -3.87
N ALA A 7 -20.07 -14.82 -3.08
CA ALA A 7 -20.98 -15.02 -1.95
C ALA A 7 -20.63 -14.21 -0.68
N ASN A 8 -19.45 -13.61 -0.58
CA ASN A 8 -18.97 -12.86 0.61
C ASN A 8 -18.68 -11.38 0.33
N LYS A 9 -19.22 -10.81 -0.76
CA LYS A 9 -19.12 -9.37 -1.02
C LYS A 9 -19.96 -8.58 -0.03
N HIS A 10 -19.36 -8.22 1.10
CA HIS A 10 -19.87 -7.13 1.91
C HIS A 10 -19.81 -5.83 1.09
N PRO A 11 -20.85 -4.98 1.15
CA PRO A 11 -20.78 -3.67 0.51
C PRO A 11 -19.56 -2.93 1.06
N ILE A 12 -18.69 -2.47 0.14
CA ILE A 12 -17.54 -1.65 0.49
C ILE A 12 -18.08 -0.30 0.93
N ASP A 13 -17.90 0.02 2.21
CA ASP A 13 -18.22 1.35 2.72
C ASP A 13 -17.15 2.33 2.21
N PRO A 14 -17.53 3.33 1.39
CA PRO A 14 -16.58 4.31 0.86
C PRO A 14 -15.86 5.13 1.93
N GLU A 15 -16.38 5.17 3.17
CA GLU A 15 -15.71 5.81 4.30
C GLU A 15 -14.39 5.11 4.69
N TYR A 16 -14.32 3.79 4.51
CA TYR A 16 -13.17 2.97 4.92
C TYR A 16 -12.39 2.38 3.74
N ASP A 17 -12.76 2.72 2.50
CA ASP A 17 -12.08 2.26 1.28
C ASP A 17 -10.96 3.23 0.86
N PRO A 18 -9.68 2.79 0.85
CA PRO A 18 -8.54 3.63 0.48
C PRO A 18 -8.68 4.27 -0.91
N LEU A 19 -9.25 3.55 -1.88
CA LEU A 19 -9.43 4.07 -3.23
C LEU A 19 -10.49 5.18 -3.26
N SER A 20 -11.63 4.97 -2.61
CA SER A 20 -12.69 5.98 -2.48
C SER A 20 -12.18 7.24 -1.77
N LEU A 21 -11.36 7.07 -0.72
CA LEU A 21 -10.71 8.18 -0.04
C LEU A 21 -9.73 8.93 -0.96
N ALA A 22 -8.91 8.21 -1.74
CA ALA A 22 -7.99 8.83 -2.70
C ALA A 22 -8.74 9.62 -3.79
N LYS A 23 -9.80 9.04 -4.38
CA LYS A 23 -10.68 9.70 -5.34
C LYS A 23 -11.29 10.98 -4.78
N LYS A 24 -11.80 10.92 -3.55
CA LYS A 24 -12.37 12.08 -2.86
C LYS A 24 -11.33 13.17 -2.63
N CYS A 25 -10.14 12.84 -2.17
CA CYS A 25 -9.07 13.82 -1.98
C CYS A 25 -8.69 14.51 -3.30
N VAL A 26 -8.57 13.76 -4.40
CA VAL A 26 -8.29 14.32 -5.74
C VAL A 26 -9.43 15.22 -6.20
N ALA A 27 -10.69 14.78 -6.07
CA ALA A 27 -11.86 15.56 -6.47
C ALA A 27 -12.01 16.85 -5.66
N ASP A 28 -11.71 16.82 -4.35
CA ASP A 28 -11.74 17.96 -3.45
C ASP A 28 -10.54 18.92 -3.64
N GLY A 29 -9.58 18.60 -4.53
CA GLY A 29 -8.34 19.36 -4.68
C GLY A 29 -7.44 19.33 -3.44
N LYS A 30 -7.62 18.33 -2.56
CA LYS A 30 -6.82 18.16 -1.35
C LYS A 30 -5.49 17.50 -1.68
N LYS A 31 -4.49 17.79 -0.86
CA LYS A 31 -3.20 17.09 -0.94
C LYS A 31 -3.40 15.63 -0.53
N VAL A 32 -3.16 14.72 -1.47
CA VAL A 32 -3.07 13.28 -1.19
C VAL A 32 -1.73 13.00 -0.52
N PRO A 33 -1.66 12.22 0.58
CA PRO A 33 -0.39 11.80 1.15
C PRO A 33 0.42 11.00 0.13
N GLN A 34 1.74 10.91 0.34
CA GLN A 34 2.54 9.96 -0.43
C GLN A 34 2.08 8.54 -0.07
N ILE A 35 2.01 7.67 -1.08
CA ILE A 35 1.51 6.29 -0.92
C ILE A 35 2.67 5.34 -1.20
N TYR A 36 2.91 4.40 -0.30
CA TYR A 36 3.84 3.29 -0.47
C TYR A 36 3.03 1.99 -0.52
N VAL A 37 3.16 1.23 -1.60
CA VAL A 37 2.49 -0.06 -1.79
C VAL A 37 3.57 -1.12 -1.96
N ALA A 38 3.59 -2.11 -1.06
CA ALA A 38 4.47 -3.25 -1.22
C ALA A 38 3.68 -4.56 -1.08
N CYS A 39 4.03 -5.55 -1.90
CA CYS A 39 3.39 -6.86 -1.87
C CYS A 39 4.37 -7.95 -2.36
N GLY A 40 4.33 -9.13 -1.78
CA GLY A 40 5.03 -10.28 -2.35
C GLY A 40 4.33 -10.75 -3.62
N GLU A 41 5.07 -11.08 -4.69
CA GLU A 41 4.46 -11.50 -5.96
C GLU A 41 3.72 -12.85 -5.86
N ASN A 42 4.01 -13.64 -4.82
CA ASN A 42 3.33 -14.91 -4.53
C ASN A 42 2.27 -14.76 -3.42
N ASP A 43 1.96 -13.54 -2.98
CA ASP A 43 0.86 -13.25 -2.05
C ASP A 43 -0.49 -13.35 -2.77
N PHE A 44 -1.51 -13.86 -2.08
CA PHE A 44 -2.88 -13.94 -2.62
C PHE A 44 -3.50 -12.55 -2.87
N LEU A 45 -2.92 -11.47 -2.31
CA LEU A 45 -3.32 -10.08 -2.53
C LEU A 45 -2.58 -9.40 -3.69
N TYR A 46 -1.70 -10.09 -4.41
CA TYR A 46 -0.85 -9.46 -5.42
C TYR A 46 -1.65 -8.76 -6.55
N GLU A 47 -2.64 -9.46 -7.12
CA GLU A 47 -3.45 -8.89 -8.21
C GLU A 47 -4.33 -7.72 -7.72
N ALA A 48 -4.84 -7.78 -6.49
CA ALA A 48 -5.58 -6.67 -5.88
C ALA A 48 -4.68 -5.43 -5.70
N ASN A 49 -3.43 -5.61 -5.27
CA ASN A 49 -2.47 -4.51 -5.15
C ASN A 49 -2.09 -3.91 -6.52
N LYS A 50 -1.91 -4.73 -7.55
CA LYS A 50 -1.66 -4.25 -8.92
C LYS A 50 -2.81 -3.39 -9.45
N GLU A 51 -4.05 -3.85 -9.27
CA GLU A 51 -5.22 -3.09 -9.69
C GLU A 51 -5.36 -1.78 -8.89
N PHE A 52 -5.10 -1.81 -7.58
CA PHE A 52 -5.08 -0.61 -6.75
C PHE A 52 -4.03 0.42 -7.23
N VAL A 53 -2.79 -0.02 -7.51
CA VAL A 53 -1.73 0.84 -8.05
C VAL A 53 -2.16 1.48 -9.37
N LYS A 54 -2.68 0.68 -10.31
CA LYS A 54 -3.16 1.17 -11.61
C LYS A 54 -4.26 2.23 -11.45
N GLN A 55 -5.16 2.04 -10.49
CA GLN A 55 -6.24 2.99 -10.22
C GLN A 55 -5.71 4.29 -9.60
N LEU A 56 -4.71 4.23 -8.72
CA LEU A 56 -4.03 5.42 -8.20
C LEU A 56 -3.32 6.19 -9.32
N GLU A 57 -2.61 5.50 -10.21
CA GLU A 57 -1.93 6.10 -11.35
C GLU A 57 -2.93 6.78 -12.32
N ALA A 58 -4.09 6.15 -12.56
CA ALA A 58 -5.17 6.73 -13.36
C ALA A 58 -5.76 8.01 -12.75
N LEU A 59 -5.63 8.21 -11.42
CA LEU A 59 -5.98 9.46 -10.74
C LEU A 59 -4.88 10.54 -10.83
N GLY A 60 -3.78 10.26 -11.52
CA GLY A 60 -2.61 11.15 -11.61
C GLY A 60 -1.70 11.11 -10.37
N LEU A 61 -1.90 10.14 -9.46
CA LEU A 61 -1.04 9.92 -8.32
C LEU A 61 0.19 9.10 -8.71
N LYS A 62 1.24 9.18 -7.89
CA LYS A 62 2.52 8.49 -8.11
C LYS A 62 2.88 7.68 -6.87
N PRO A 63 2.27 6.50 -6.65
CA PRO A 63 2.65 5.65 -5.53
C PRO A 63 4.09 5.17 -5.71
N THR A 64 4.80 4.98 -4.60
CA THR A 64 6.03 4.17 -4.56
C THR A 64 5.60 2.72 -4.45
N VAL A 65 6.09 1.86 -5.35
CA VAL A 65 5.64 0.47 -5.46
C VAL A 65 6.84 -0.47 -5.34
N ASP A 66 6.73 -1.48 -4.48
CA ASP A 66 7.72 -2.54 -4.34
C ASP A 66 7.05 -3.92 -4.36
N PHE A 67 7.09 -4.57 -5.52
CA PHE A 67 6.62 -5.95 -5.67
C PHE A 67 7.81 -6.89 -5.63
N VAL A 68 7.82 -7.80 -4.64
CA VAL A 68 9.01 -8.58 -4.31
C VAL A 68 8.82 -10.05 -4.73
N PRO A 69 9.62 -10.56 -5.69
CA PRO A 69 9.49 -11.94 -6.17
C PRO A 69 9.70 -12.98 -5.07
N GLY A 70 8.91 -14.06 -5.11
CA GLY A 70 9.08 -15.22 -4.23
C GLY A 70 8.57 -15.04 -2.80
N TYR A 71 8.19 -13.83 -2.39
CA TYR A 71 7.59 -13.58 -1.09
C TYR A 71 6.08 -13.79 -1.12
N THR A 72 5.55 -14.29 0.00
CA THR A 72 4.12 -14.51 0.23
C THR A 72 3.64 -13.65 1.40
N HIS A 73 2.44 -13.94 1.93
CA HIS A 73 1.84 -13.25 3.07
C HIS A 73 2.50 -13.64 4.41
N GLU A 74 3.76 -13.23 4.61
CA GLU A 74 4.59 -13.70 5.71
C GLU A 74 5.42 -12.61 6.40
N TRP A 75 5.80 -12.86 7.66
CA TRP A 75 6.61 -11.94 8.46
C TRP A 75 7.97 -11.60 7.86
N ARG A 76 8.58 -12.52 7.11
CA ARG A 76 9.88 -12.25 6.49
C ARG A 76 9.76 -11.14 5.44
N PHE A 77 8.66 -11.11 4.67
CA PHE A 77 8.34 -10.04 3.74
C PHE A 77 8.11 -8.73 4.48
N TRP A 78 7.28 -8.72 5.52
CA TRP A 78 7.00 -7.50 6.27
C TRP A 78 8.24 -6.92 6.97
N ASN A 79 9.14 -7.77 7.48
CA ASN A 79 10.42 -7.31 8.04
C ASN A 79 11.31 -6.66 6.98
N LEU A 80 11.31 -7.16 5.73
CA LEU A 80 12.05 -6.53 4.64
C LEU A 80 11.44 -5.16 4.28
N GLU A 81 10.12 -5.11 4.09
CA GLU A 81 9.45 -3.91 3.61
C GLU A 81 9.32 -2.82 4.66
N VAL A 82 9.18 -3.16 5.96
CA VAL A 82 9.15 -2.14 7.01
C VAL A 82 10.48 -1.38 7.08
N GLU A 83 11.61 -2.06 6.85
CA GLU A 83 12.91 -1.41 6.79
C GLU A 83 13.01 -0.42 5.63
N LYS A 84 12.60 -0.85 4.43
CA LYS A 84 12.58 0.02 3.23
C LYS A 84 11.60 1.19 3.40
N PHE A 85 10.43 0.93 3.96
CA PHE A 85 9.43 1.96 4.26
C PHE A 85 9.98 3.02 5.20
N LEU A 86 10.72 2.61 6.25
CA LEU A 86 11.34 3.55 7.19
C LEU A 86 12.45 4.40 6.56
N ASP A 87 13.12 3.89 5.53
CA ASP A 87 14.08 4.68 4.73
C ASP A 87 13.39 5.62 3.74
N TRP A 88 12.23 5.21 3.23
CA TRP A 88 11.43 5.98 2.28
C TRP A 88 10.67 7.15 2.92
N ILE A 89 10.05 6.92 4.08
CA ILE A 89 9.19 7.93 4.70
C ILE A 89 10.04 9.09 5.23
N VAL A 90 9.60 10.32 4.95
CA VAL A 90 10.22 11.50 5.56
C VAL A 90 9.89 11.51 7.04
N ARG A 91 10.94 11.43 7.86
CA ARG A 91 10.83 11.37 9.32
C ARG A 91 11.27 12.67 9.96
N SER A 92 10.50 13.10 10.94
CA SER A 92 10.80 14.25 11.80
C SER A 92 10.76 13.89 13.28
N ASP A 93 10.70 12.60 13.61
CA ASP A 93 10.76 12.09 14.97
C ASP A 93 12.20 12.04 15.50
N ASP A 94 12.38 11.82 16.81
CA ASP A 94 13.68 11.82 17.48
C ASP A 94 14.68 10.78 16.93
N PHE A 95 14.19 9.78 16.18
CA PHE A 95 15.03 8.76 15.57
C PHE A 95 15.34 9.05 14.10
N ALA A 96 14.90 10.18 13.53
CA ALA A 96 15.23 10.57 12.16
C ALA A 96 16.76 10.70 11.98
N GLY A 97 17.31 9.97 11.00
CA GLY A 97 18.77 9.94 10.75
C GLY A 97 19.58 9.07 11.72
N SER A 98 18.94 8.44 12.72
CA SER A 98 19.60 7.44 13.56
C SER A 98 19.77 6.14 12.80
N ARG A 99 20.92 5.48 12.96
CA ARG A 99 21.11 4.13 12.42
C ARG A 99 20.22 3.16 13.19
N ARG A 100 19.39 2.40 12.47
CA ARG A 100 18.60 1.31 13.04
C ARG A 100 19.55 0.30 13.69
N GLN A 101 19.32 0.00 14.97
CA GLN A 101 20.04 -1.06 15.67
C GLN A 101 19.42 -2.39 15.26
N VAL A 102 20.28 -3.38 14.98
CA VAL A 102 19.91 -4.73 14.54
C VAL A 102 19.06 -5.47 15.56
#